data_AF-A0A7Y2P9N0-F1
#
_entry.id   AF-A0A7Y2P9N0-F1
#
_cell.length_a   1.000
_cell.length_b   1.000
_cell.length_c   1.000
_cell.angle_alpha   90.00
_cell.angle_beta   90.00
_cell.angle_gamma   90.00
#
_symmetry.space_group_name_H-M   'P 1'
#
loop_
_entity.id
_entity.type
_entity.pdbx_description
1 polymer ?
#
loop_
_entity_poly.entity_id
_entity_poly.type
_entity_poly.pdbx_seq_one_letter_code
_entity_poly.pdbx_strand_id
1 'polypeptide(L)' 'MIDGVAVKQLKVIPDERGRLMEILRCDDEMFGKFGQVYLTTGYPGVVKAWHYHKLQTDHFCVVKGMMKVVLYDSRDGSPT' A
#
# COMPACT_ATOMS: atom_id res chain seq x y z
N MET A 1 15.37 4.94 4.77
CA MET A 1 13.96 4.58 4.55
C MET A 1 13.21 5.89 4.60
N ILE A 2 12.37 6.21 3.61
CA ILE A 2 11.73 7.53 3.53
C ILE A 2 10.80 7.73 4.74
N ASP A 3 10.96 8.84 5.46
CA ASP A 3 10.10 9.25 6.56
C ASP A 3 8.63 9.36 6.12
N GLY A 4 7.73 8.85 6.96
CA GLY A 4 6.29 8.75 6.65
C GLY A 4 5.90 7.52 5.83
N VAL A 5 6.85 6.69 5.38
CA VAL A 5 6.55 5.40 4.76
C VAL A 5 6.45 4.31 5.82
N ALA A 6 5.30 3.65 5.88
CA ALA A 6 5.07 2.53 6.77
C ALA A 6 4.80 1.24 5.99
N VAL A 7 5.33 0.12 6.49
CA VAL A 7 5.12 -1.21 5.91
C VAL A 7 4.54 -2.11 6.99
N LYS A 8 3.37 -2.70 6.70
CA LYS A 8 2.76 -3.72 7.54
C LYS A 8 2.97 -5.09 6.90
N GLN A 9 3.65 -5.99 7.60
CA GLN A 9 3.75 -7.37 7.16
C GLN A 9 2.39 -8.07 7.37
N LEU A 10 1.69 -8.37 6.29
CA LEU A 10 0.39 -9.01 6.37
C LEU A 10 0.51 -10.50 6.71
N LYS A 11 -0.34 -10.97 7.63
CA LYS A 11 -0.47 -12.38 7.99
C LYS A 11 -1.61 -13.01 7.20
N VAL A 12 -1.27 -14.00 6.37
CA VAL A 12 -2.24 -14.83 5.67
C VAL A 12 -2.53 -16.06 6.54
N ILE A 13 -3.80 -16.31 6.83
CA ILE A 13 -4.29 -17.43 7.64
C ILE A 13 -5.07 -18.38 6.71
N PRO A 14 -4.43 -19.46 6.20
CA PRO A 14 -5.10 -20.42 5.33
C PRO A 14 -5.98 -21.41 6.12
N ASP A 15 -7.04 -21.90 5.49
CA ASP A 15 -7.86 -23.03 5.93
C ASP A 15 -8.42 -23.80 4.71
N GLU A 16 -9.18 -24.88 4.94
CA GLU A 16 -9.77 -25.72 3.88
C GLU A 16 -10.75 -24.97 2.94
N ARG A 17 -11.18 -23.76 3.29
CA ARG A 17 -12.10 -22.94 2.50
C ARG A 17 -11.38 -21.83 1.71
N GLY A 18 -10.09 -21.61 1.99
CA GLY A 18 -9.29 -20.58 1.35
C GLY A 18 -8.31 -19.91 2.33
N ARG A 19 -8.42 -18.58 2.46
CA ARG A 19 -7.53 -17.80 3.34
C ARG A 19 -8.17 -16.51 3.83
N LEU A 20 -7.83 -16.11 5.05
CA LEU A 20 -8.11 -14.81 5.63
C LEU A 20 -6.82 -13.96 5.64
N MET A 21 -6.94 -12.65 5.40
CA MET A 21 -5.87 -11.69 5.60
C MET A 21 -6.46 -10.34 5.99
N GLU A 22 -6.11 -9.82 7.16
CA GLU A 22 -6.51 -8.48 7.60
C GLU A 22 -5.57 -7.45 6.96
N ILE A 23 -6.09 -6.68 5.98
CA ILE A 23 -5.28 -5.75 5.19
C ILE A 23 -4.96 -4.48 5.99
N LEU A 24 -6.00 -3.81 6.49
CA LEU A 24 -5.90 -2.56 7.25
C LEU A 24 -7.04 -2.53 8.25
N ARG A 25 -6.71 -2.28 9.51
CA ARG A 25 -7.66 -2.14 10.61
C ARG A 25 -7.66 -0.69 11.08
N CYS A 26 -8.76 -0.26 11.69
CA CYS A 26 -8.87 1.10 12.21
C CYS A 26 -7.97 1.37 13.43
N ASP A 27 -7.42 0.33 14.05
CA ASP A 27 -6.48 0.39 15.18
C ASP A 27 -5.01 0.18 14.74
N ASP A 28 -4.73 0.05 13.44
CA ASP A 28 -3.36 0.08 12.94
C ASP A 28 -2.78 1.49 13.08
N GLU A 29 -1.52 1.63 13.51
CA GLU A 29 -0.85 2.95 13.66
C GLU A 29 -0.84 3.78 12.36
N MET A 30 -0.82 3.10 11.21
CA MET A 30 -0.84 3.76 9.89
C MET A 30 -2.24 4.17 9.42
N PHE A 31 -3.31 3.77 10.12
CA PHE A 31 -4.67 4.10 9.73
C PHE A 31 -5.01 5.55 10.12
N GLY A 32 -5.40 6.36 9.15
CA GLY A 32 -5.92 7.70 9.39
C GLY A 32 -7.44 7.73 9.50
N LYS A 33 -8.12 7.63 8.36
CA LYS A 33 -9.59 7.60 8.26
C LYS A 33 -10.01 6.89 6.98
N PHE A 34 -11.23 6.39 6.96
CA PHE A 34 -11.81 5.87 5.72
C PHE A 34 -12.06 7.00 4.71
N GLY A 35 -11.86 6.69 3.42
CA GLY A 35 -12.23 7.57 2.31
C GLY A 35 -12.80 6.75 1.16
N GLN A 36 -11.97 5.91 0.54
CA GLN A 36 -12.36 5.07 -0.58
C GLN A 36 -11.52 3.79 -0.61
N VAL A 37 -12.08 2.71 -1.17
CA VAL A 37 -11.35 1.52 -1.58
C VAL A 37 -11.65 1.22 -3.04
N TYR A 38 -10.62 0.92 -3.82
CA TYR A 38 -10.75 0.51 -5.22
C TYR A 38 -9.69 -0.52 -5.57
N LEU A 39 -9.94 -1.30 -6.63
CA LEU A 39 -9.04 -2.34 -7.12
C LEU A 39 -8.57 -1.99 -8.53
N THR A 40 -7.29 -2.20 -8.80
CA THR A 40 -6.72 -2.07 -10.14
C THR A 40 -5.85 -3.28 -10.46
N THR A 41 -5.82 -3.67 -11.73
CA THR A 41 -4.95 -4.74 -12.23
C THR A 41 -3.94 -4.14 -13.21
N GLY A 42 -2.66 -4.36 -12.95
CA GLY A 42 -1.59 -4.09 -13.92
C GLY A 42 -1.15 -5.39 -14.57
N TYR A 43 -1.00 -5.40 -15.89
CA TYR A 43 -0.45 -6.55 -16.60
C TYR A 43 1.09 -6.62 -16.44
N PRO A 44 1.71 -7.79 -16.62
CA PRO A 44 3.16 -7.93 -16.55
C PRO A 44 3.88 -6.91 -17.45
N GLY A 45 4.92 -6.28 -16.92
CA GLY A 45 5.71 -5.25 -17.62
C GLY A 45 5.09 -3.86 -17.66
N VAL A 46 3.83 -3.68 -17.25
CA VAL A 46 3.19 -2.36 -17.21
C VAL A 46 3.62 -1.58 -15.97
N VAL A 47 4.03 -0.32 -16.17
CA VAL A 47 4.35 0.63 -15.11
C VAL A 47 3.23 1.65 -14.97
N LYS A 48 2.71 1.82 -13.75
CA LYS A 48 1.73 2.86 -13.41
C LYS A 48 2.43 3.93 -12.56
N ALA A 49 3.09 4.87 -13.22
CA ALA A 49 3.85 5.94 -12.56
C ALA A 49 3.80 7.24 -13.40
N TRP A 50 4.01 8.41 -12.81
CA TRP A 50 4.14 8.67 -11.37
C TRP A 50 2.78 8.94 -10.73
N HIS A 51 2.65 8.65 -9.44
CA HIS A 51 1.43 8.91 -8.67
C HIS A 51 1.77 9.76 -7.45
N TYR A 52 1.09 10.88 -7.28
CA TYR A 52 1.27 11.80 -6.16
C TYR A 52 -0.06 12.47 -5.82
N HIS A 53 -0.31 12.62 -4.52
CA HIS A 53 -1.50 13.28 -4.00
C HIS A 53 -1.12 14.35 -2.98
N LYS A 54 -1.79 15.51 -3.03
CA LYS A 54 -1.59 16.59 -2.05
C LYS A 54 -2.41 16.39 -0.76
N LEU A 55 -3.54 15.70 -0.84
CA LEU A 55 -4.56 15.63 0.22
C LEU A 55 -4.96 14.19 0.58
N GLN A 56 -4.36 13.20 -0.06
CA GLN A 56 -4.73 11.79 0.06
C GLN A 56 -3.47 10.96 0.35
N THR A 57 -3.62 9.98 1.23
CA THR A 57 -2.63 8.95 1.50
C THR A 57 -3.18 7.62 0.98
N ASP A 58 -2.35 6.88 0.24
CA ASP A 58 -2.73 5.58 -0.29
C ASP A 58 -2.14 4.45 0.55
N HIS A 59 -2.96 3.44 0.83
CA HIS A 59 -2.51 2.16 1.36
C HIS A 59 -2.61 1.11 0.26
N PHE A 60 -1.47 0.55 -0.13
CA PHE A 60 -1.42 -0.49 -1.17
C PHE A 60 -1.32 -1.89 -0.55
N CYS A 61 -2.14 -2.81 -1.04
CA CYS A 61 -2.04 -4.23 -0.73
C CYS A 61 -2.12 -5.06 -2.02
N VAL A 62 -1.14 -5.93 -2.22
CA VAL A 62 -1.15 -6.87 -3.34
C VAL A 62 -2.04 -8.06 -2.97
N VAL A 63 -3.27 -8.06 -3.48
CA VAL A 63 -4.24 -9.15 -3.24
C VAL A 63 -3.91 -10.42 -4.04
N LYS A 64 -3.27 -10.28 -5.21
CA LYS A 64 -2.85 -11.38 -6.08
C LYS A 64 -1.62 -10.97 -6.91
N GLY A 65 -0.68 -11.89 -7.07
CA GLY A 65 0.53 -11.69 -7.88
C GLY A 65 1.63 -10.97 -7.12
N MET A 66 2.37 -10.10 -7.80
CA MET A 66 3.51 -9.37 -7.25
C MET A 66 3.54 -7.95 -7.83
N MET A 67 3.92 -6.98 -7.01
CA MET A 67 4.14 -5.60 -7.42
C MET A 67 5.50 -5.14 -6.92
N LYS A 68 6.22 -4.40 -7.76
CA LYS A 68 7.41 -3.64 -7.35
C LYS A 68 6.98 -2.20 -7.11
N VAL A 69 7.07 -1.75 -5.87
CA VAL A 69 6.72 -0.38 -5.49
C VAL A 69 8.00 0.43 -5.41
N VAL A 70 8.02 1.57 -6.11
CA VAL A 70 9.11 2.54 -6.07
C VAL A 70 8.55 3.82 -5.46
N LEU A 71 9.28 4.37 -4.48
CA LEU A 71 8.93 5.61 -3.81
C LEU A 71 10.00 6.65 -4.09
N TYR A 72 9.58 7.91 -4.21
CA TYR A 72 10.45 9.05 -4.42
C TYR A 72 10.07 10.14 -3.42
N ASP A 73 11.04 10.64 -2.66
CA ASP A 73 10.85 11.75 -1.75
C ASP A 73 11.26 13.06 -2.44
N SER A 74 10.27 13.89 -2.76
CA SER A 74 10.49 15.20 -3.37
C SER A 74 10.43 16.35 -2.35
N ARG A 75 10.42 16.06 -1.05
CA ARG A 75 10.38 17.09 0.01
C ARG A 75 11.74 17.79 0.10
N ASP A 76 11.73 19.11 -0.04
CA ASP A 76 12.95 19.91 0.02
C ASP A 76 13.60 19.82 1.40
N GLY A 77 14.92 19.69 1.44
CA GLY A 77 15.69 19.49 2.68
C GLY A 77 15.44 18.15 3.40
N SER A 78 14.68 17.22 2.81
CA SER A 78 14.44 15.91 3.42
C SER A 78 15.72 15.08 3.46
N PRO A 79 16.06 14.45 4.62
CA PRO A 79 17.10 13.43 4.70
C PRO A 79 16.63 12.06 4.17
N THR A 80 15.47 12.05 3.49
CA THR A 80 14.52 10.96 3.17
C THR A 80 13.69 10.50 4.35
#